data_AF-A0A9N7UST8-F1
#
_entry.id   AF-A0A9N7UST8-F1
#
_cell.length_a   1.000
_cell.length_b   1.000
_cell.length_c   1.000
_cell.angle_alpha   90.00
_cell.angle_beta   90.00
_cell.angle_gamma   90.00
#
_symmetry.space_group_name_H-M   'P 1'
#
loop_
_entity.id
_entity.type
_entity.pdbx_description
1 polymer ?
#
loop_
_entity_poly.entity_id
_entity_poly.type
_entity_poly.pdbx_seq_one_letter_code
_entity_poly.pdbx_strand_id
1 'polypeptide(L)'
;MTGKPVHQLFDYICGVSTGAILAFMLAMYQIPLDECEELYRKLGSDVFKQNVIVGTVKMGWSHAFYDSEIWENILKERMGEGHMIETARDPDCPKVSAVSTIVNRGLPLKAYVFRNYRLMPGVRSHYLGDCQHKMWQAIRASSAAPGYFQEFVLGKDLHQDGGLLINNPTALAIHECKCLWPNTPLQCVLSLGTGRHETAGKNNTTYTSLKTKLSHVISSATDTEEVHTMLDALLPPDTYFRFNPYMSEDIPLNESRSEKLNFLKVEGERYLERNEAKLRKAASVLSQEKGAIQRLAEWAKLKTDMYEGLPFISKL
;
A
#
# COMPACT_ATOMS: atom_id res chain seq x y z
N MET A 1 5.12 6.48 21.13
CA MET A 1 4.96 7.97 21.04
C MET A 1 3.50 8.38 21.09
N THR A 2 2.61 7.82 20.28
CA THR A 2 1.16 8.13 20.33
C THR A 2 0.40 7.29 21.36
N GLY A 3 0.90 6.10 21.70
CA GLY A 3 0.26 5.17 22.63
C GLY A 3 -1.00 4.49 22.07
N LYS A 4 -1.33 4.73 20.80
CA LYS A 4 -2.48 4.15 20.09
C LYS A 4 -2.01 3.18 19.00
N PRO A 5 -2.76 2.08 18.74
CA PRO A 5 -2.48 1.19 17.62
C PRO A 5 -2.74 1.87 16.27
N VAL A 6 -2.13 1.35 15.20
CA VAL A 6 -2.14 1.97 13.86
C VAL A 6 -3.56 2.17 13.31
N HIS A 7 -4.43 1.18 13.46
CA HIS A 7 -5.81 1.25 12.96
C HIS A 7 -6.65 2.38 13.60
N GLN A 8 -6.27 2.86 14.79
CA GLN A 8 -6.93 3.98 15.47
C GLN A 8 -6.33 5.36 15.12
N LEU A 9 -5.20 5.39 14.41
CA LEU A 9 -4.49 6.62 14.08
C LEU A 9 -4.82 7.14 12.68
N PHE A 10 -5.26 6.28 11.77
CA PHE A 10 -5.46 6.62 10.37
C PHE A 10 -6.89 6.35 9.95
N ASP A 11 -7.57 7.33 9.36
CA ASP A 11 -8.88 7.13 8.74
C ASP A 11 -8.80 6.30 7.46
N TYR A 12 -7.65 6.34 6.78
CA TYR A 12 -7.40 5.63 5.53
C TYR A 12 -5.95 5.14 5.39
N ILE A 13 -5.78 3.88 4.99
CA ILE A 13 -4.47 3.24 4.74
C ILE A 13 -4.45 2.66 3.32
N CYS A 14 -3.43 3.00 2.55
CA CYS A 14 -3.23 2.50 1.19
C CYS A 14 -1.87 1.81 1.09
N GLY A 15 -1.86 0.61 0.50
CA GLY A 15 -0.65 -0.19 0.32
C GLY A 15 -0.47 -0.71 -1.10
N VAL A 16 0.78 -0.91 -1.46
CA VAL A 16 1.22 -1.55 -2.70
C VAL A 16 2.17 -2.68 -2.33
N SER A 17 2.05 -3.85 -2.96
CA SER A 17 2.93 -4.99 -2.75
C SER A 17 3.04 -5.36 -1.26
N THR A 18 4.24 -5.44 -0.71
CA THR A 18 4.47 -5.66 0.73
C THR A 18 3.78 -4.62 1.63
N GLY A 19 3.61 -3.38 1.16
CA GLY A 19 2.83 -2.36 1.85
C GLY A 19 1.33 -2.70 1.94
N ALA A 20 0.77 -3.42 0.97
CA ALA A 20 -0.61 -3.92 1.05
C ALA A 20 -0.76 -5.01 2.12
N ILE A 21 0.23 -5.90 2.23
CA ILE A 21 0.28 -6.92 3.28
C ILE A 21 0.27 -6.26 4.67
N LEU A 22 1.17 -5.30 4.89
CA LEU A 22 1.26 -4.57 6.15
C LEU A 22 -0.02 -3.77 6.44
N ALA A 23 -0.60 -3.11 5.43
CA ALA A 23 -1.85 -2.38 5.59
C ALA A 23 -2.98 -3.30 6.09
N PHE A 24 -3.12 -4.51 5.55
CA PHE A 24 -4.18 -5.41 5.95
C PHE A 24 -3.91 -5.96 7.36
N MET A 25 -2.68 -6.38 7.65
CA MET A 25 -2.29 -6.85 8.99
C MET A 25 -2.58 -5.80 10.07
N LEU A 26 -2.17 -4.55 9.85
CA LEU A 26 -2.26 -3.49 10.85
C LEU A 26 -3.63 -2.85 10.98
N ALA A 27 -4.42 -2.79 9.89
CA ALA A 27 -5.74 -2.13 9.90
C ALA A 27 -6.94 -3.06 9.87
N MET A 28 -6.91 -4.12 9.05
CA MET A 28 -8.06 -5.03 8.94
C MET A 28 -8.03 -6.11 10.01
N TYR A 29 -6.86 -6.72 10.24
CA TYR A 29 -6.67 -7.76 11.25
C TYR A 29 -6.23 -7.21 12.60
N GLN A 30 -5.92 -5.90 12.67
CA GLN A 30 -5.54 -5.19 13.90
C GLN A 30 -4.40 -5.88 14.67
N ILE A 31 -3.48 -6.51 13.94
CA ILE A 31 -2.36 -7.27 14.51
C ILE A 31 -1.40 -6.29 15.20
N PRO A 32 -1.00 -6.55 16.46
CA PRO A 32 0.01 -5.75 17.13
C PRO A 32 1.33 -5.68 16.34
N LEU A 33 2.05 -4.55 16.43
CA LEU A 33 3.27 -4.34 15.63
C LEU A 33 4.34 -5.41 15.84
N ASP A 34 4.52 -5.88 17.08
CA ASP A 34 5.52 -6.91 17.41
C ASP A 34 5.19 -8.24 16.72
N GLU A 35 3.92 -8.65 16.76
CA GLU A 35 3.45 -9.85 16.06
C GLU A 35 3.45 -9.66 14.54
N CYS A 36 3.17 -8.46 14.05
CA CYS A 36 3.23 -8.13 12.62
C CYS A 36 4.65 -8.30 12.07
N GLU A 37 5.69 -7.89 12.81
CA GLU A 37 7.09 -8.10 12.42
C GLU A 37 7.41 -9.61 12.32
N GLU A 38 7.02 -10.39 13.31
CA GLU A 38 7.24 -11.84 13.33
C GLU A 38 6.53 -12.55 12.17
N LEU A 39 5.25 -12.21 11.95
CA LEU A 39 4.47 -12.74 10.84
C LEU A 39 5.07 -12.35 9.50
N TYR A 40 5.53 -11.12 9.32
CA TYR A 40 6.16 -10.67 8.08
C TYR A 40 7.47 -11.42 7.81
N ARG A 41 8.31 -11.64 8.83
CA ARG A 41 9.55 -12.43 8.72
C ARG A 41 9.26 -13.88 8.36
N LYS A 42 8.25 -14.49 9.00
CA LYS A 42 7.81 -15.85 8.72
C LYS A 42 7.27 -15.96 7.29
N LEU A 43 6.47 -15.00 6.85
CA LEU A 43 5.94 -14.91 5.49
C LEU A 43 7.07 -14.85 4.46
N GLY A 44 8.07 -13.97 4.67
CA GLY A 44 9.24 -13.88 3.79
C GLY A 44 10.00 -15.21 3.73
N SER A 45 10.18 -15.87 4.87
CA SER A 45 10.78 -17.21 4.91
C SER A 45 9.95 -18.22 4.13
N ASP A 46 8.63 -18.32 4.37
CA ASP A 46 7.77 -19.35 3.78
C ASP A 46 7.59 -19.15 2.26
N VAL A 47 7.52 -17.89 1.82
CA VAL A 47 7.34 -17.52 0.41
C VAL A 47 8.64 -17.63 -0.39
N PHE A 48 9.76 -17.25 0.22
CA PHE A 48 11.07 -17.26 -0.45
C PHE A 48 11.89 -18.53 -0.17
N LYS A 49 11.38 -19.50 0.60
CA LYS A 49 11.95 -20.85 0.72
C LYS A 49 11.45 -21.74 -0.43
N GLN A 50 12.29 -22.01 -1.44
CA GLN A 50 12.53 -23.38 -1.95
C GLN A 50 13.62 -23.50 -3.03
N ASN A 51 14.07 -24.76 -3.20
CA ASN A 51 15.26 -25.28 -3.86
C ASN A 51 15.62 -24.72 -5.25
N VAL A 52 16.89 -24.36 -5.41
CA VAL A 52 17.57 -23.86 -6.64
C VAL A 52 17.26 -24.70 -7.90
N ILE A 53 16.99 -26.00 -7.71
CA ILE A 53 16.68 -26.96 -8.78
C ILE A 53 15.29 -26.71 -9.41
N VAL A 54 14.27 -26.33 -8.63
CA VAL A 54 12.90 -26.09 -9.13
C VAL A 54 12.79 -24.74 -9.83
N GLY A 55 13.50 -23.72 -9.33
CA GLY A 55 13.51 -22.37 -9.92
C GLY A 55 14.11 -22.32 -11.33
N THR A 56 15.07 -23.19 -11.66
CA THR A 56 15.71 -23.22 -12.98
C THR A 56 14.82 -23.89 -14.04
N VAL A 57 14.01 -24.89 -13.67
CA VAL A 57 13.15 -25.63 -14.59
C VAL A 57 11.83 -24.88 -14.89
N LYS A 58 11.24 -24.19 -13.89
CA LYS A 58 9.98 -23.43 -14.07
C LYS A 58 10.17 -22.09 -14.80
N MET A 59 11.36 -21.47 -14.74
CA MET A 59 11.67 -20.23 -15.48
C MET A 59 11.44 -20.36 -17.00
N GLY A 60 11.63 -21.56 -17.55
CA GLY A 60 11.41 -21.84 -18.97
C GLY A 60 9.94 -22.02 -19.40
N TRP A 61 9.01 -22.17 -18.45
CA TRP A 61 7.59 -22.47 -18.73
C TRP A 61 6.59 -21.46 -18.15
N SER A 62 6.89 -20.82 -17.01
CA SER A 62 5.93 -19.94 -16.32
C SER A 62 6.43 -18.51 -16.04
N HIS A 63 7.64 -18.14 -16.49
CA HIS A 63 8.24 -16.81 -16.30
C HIS A 63 8.27 -16.28 -14.84
N ALA A 64 8.05 -17.13 -13.83
CA ALA A 64 8.06 -16.77 -12.41
C ALA A 64 9.12 -17.58 -11.65
N PHE A 65 9.84 -16.92 -10.73
CA PHE A 65 10.88 -17.56 -9.92
C PHE A 65 10.31 -18.31 -8.71
N TYR A 66 9.17 -17.86 -8.18
CA TYR A 66 8.52 -18.40 -6.97
C TYR A 66 7.19 -19.08 -7.28
N ASP A 67 6.84 -20.07 -6.45
CA ASP A 67 5.60 -20.83 -6.59
C ASP A 67 4.39 -19.98 -6.17
N SER A 68 3.59 -19.62 -7.16
CA SER A 68 2.42 -18.76 -6.97
C SER A 68 1.26 -19.48 -6.29
N GLU A 69 1.20 -20.82 -6.37
CA GLU A 69 0.17 -21.62 -5.70
C GLU A 69 0.45 -21.72 -4.21
N ILE A 70 1.72 -21.90 -3.81
CA ILE A 70 2.13 -21.85 -2.40
C ILE A 70 1.77 -20.49 -1.81
N TRP A 71 2.08 -19.40 -2.53
CA TRP A 71 1.75 -18.06 -2.07
C TRP A 71 0.23 -17.88 -1.89
N GLU A 72 -0.55 -18.29 -2.89
CA GLU A 72 -2.02 -18.21 -2.83
C GLU A 72 -2.60 -19.03 -1.68
N ASN A 73 -2.10 -20.24 -1.43
CA ASN A 73 -2.56 -21.10 -0.33
C ASN A 73 -2.25 -20.48 1.04
N ILE A 74 -1.04 -19.94 1.22
CA ILE A 74 -0.68 -19.22 2.45
C ILE A 74 -1.63 -18.04 2.67
N LEU A 75 -1.93 -17.27 1.62
CA LEU A 75 -2.83 -16.13 1.72
C LEU A 75 -4.25 -16.57 2.08
N LYS A 76 -4.79 -17.61 1.44
CA LYS A 76 -6.12 -18.15 1.76
C LYS A 76 -6.20 -18.64 3.21
N GLU A 77 -5.18 -19.36 3.67
CA GLU A 77 -5.13 -19.86 5.05
C GLU A 77 -5.07 -18.72 6.07
N ARG A 78 -4.23 -17.71 5.84
CA ARG A 78 -4.03 -16.61 6.79
C ARG A 78 -5.14 -15.57 6.76
N MET A 79 -5.74 -15.31 5.61
CA MET A 79 -6.69 -14.21 5.42
C MET A 79 -8.15 -14.66 5.39
N GLY A 80 -8.40 -15.94 5.12
CA GLY A 80 -9.73 -16.50 4.97
C GLY A 80 -10.43 -16.05 3.68
N GLU A 81 -11.69 -16.45 3.56
CA GLU A 81 -12.51 -16.25 2.35
C GLU A 81 -13.42 -15.01 2.40
N GLY A 82 -13.30 -14.20 3.45
CA GLY A 82 -14.11 -12.99 3.65
C GLY A 82 -13.81 -11.90 2.61
N HIS A 83 -14.85 -11.15 2.24
CA HIS A 83 -14.71 -10.02 1.33
C HIS A 83 -14.19 -8.79 2.07
N MET A 84 -13.39 -7.97 1.38
CA MET A 84 -12.87 -6.72 1.95
C MET A 84 -13.98 -5.80 2.48
N ILE A 85 -15.11 -5.70 1.77
CA ILE A 85 -16.23 -4.85 2.22
C ILE A 85 -16.83 -5.28 3.57
N GLU A 86 -16.64 -6.53 4.00
CA GLU A 86 -17.14 -7.00 5.29
C GLU A 86 -16.40 -6.34 6.45
N THR A 87 -15.12 -6.00 6.27
CA THR A 87 -14.33 -5.29 7.30
C THR A 87 -14.84 -3.86 7.52
N ALA A 88 -15.59 -3.29 6.57
CA ALA A 88 -16.16 -1.94 6.69
C ALA A 88 -17.23 -1.82 7.78
N ARG A 89 -17.73 -2.96 8.29
CA ARG A 89 -18.74 -3.02 9.36
C ARG A 89 -18.14 -2.80 10.74
N ASP A 90 -16.85 -3.05 10.89
CA ASP A 90 -16.12 -2.78 12.11
C ASP A 90 -15.82 -1.27 12.20
N PRO A 91 -16.33 -0.54 13.21
CA PRO A 91 -16.05 0.88 13.37
C PRO A 91 -14.57 1.18 13.66
N ASP A 92 -13.82 0.19 14.18
CA ASP A 92 -12.40 0.33 14.50
C ASP A 92 -11.50 -0.06 13.31
N CYS A 93 -12.10 -0.51 12.19
CA CYS A 93 -11.40 -0.79 10.94
C CYS A 93 -11.42 0.46 10.04
N PRO A 94 -10.26 1.08 9.75
CA PRO A 94 -10.22 2.24 8.89
C PRO A 94 -10.51 1.88 7.45
N LYS A 95 -10.60 2.89 6.58
CA LYS A 95 -10.70 2.63 5.14
C LYS A 95 -9.36 2.08 4.66
N VAL A 96 -9.35 0.97 3.95
CA VAL A 96 -8.13 0.30 3.52
C VAL A 96 -8.22 0.01 2.03
N SER A 97 -7.10 0.17 1.34
CA SER A 97 -6.97 -0.25 -0.05
C SER A 97 -5.61 -0.88 -0.37
N ALA A 98 -5.63 -1.80 -1.33
CA ALA A 98 -4.45 -2.37 -1.96
C ALA A 98 -4.47 -2.03 -3.45
N VAL A 99 -3.30 -1.73 -4.03
CA VAL A 99 -3.18 -1.32 -5.42
C VAL A 99 -2.42 -2.37 -6.24
N SER A 100 -2.94 -2.69 -7.40
CA SER A 100 -2.28 -3.54 -8.41
C SER A 100 -2.28 -2.84 -9.77
N THR A 101 -1.60 -3.42 -10.75
CA THR A 101 -1.59 -2.93 -12.14
C THR A 101 -2.27 -3.94 -13.05
N ILE A 102 -3.27 -3.50 -13.82
CA ILE A 102 -3.88 -4.30 -14.89
C ILE A 102 -3.02 -4.19 -16.14
N VAL A 103 -2.65 -5.35 -16.70
CA VAL A 103 -1.72 -5.44 -17.83
C VAL A 103 -2.34 -5.96 -19.14
N ASN A 104 -3.59 -6.45 -19.11
CA ASN A 104 -4.27 -7.03 -20.28
C ASN A 104 -5.37 -6.14 -20.91
N ARG A 105 -5.47 -4.85 -20.53
CA ARG A 105 -6.48 -3.90 -21.06
C ARG A 105 -5.93 -2.88 -22.04
N GLY A 106 -4.80 -3.18 -22.68
CA GLY A 106 -4.11 -2.26 -23.59
C GLY A 106 -3.34 -1.17 -22.85
N LEU A 107 -2.61 -0.35 -23.61
CA LEU A 107 -1.82 0.76 -23.09
C LEU A 107 -2.63 2.08 -23.10
N PRO A 108 -2.39 3.00 -22.15
CA PRO A 108 -1.48 2.86 -21.01
C PRO A 108 -2.03 1.90 -19.95
N LEU A 109 -1.11 1.26 -19.21
CA LEU A 109 -1.44 0.39 -18.07
C LEU A 109 -2.33 1.12 -17.06
N LYS A 110 -3.19 0.37 -16.35
CA LYS A 110 -4.17 0.95 -15.43
C LYS A 110 -3.96 0.42 -14.02
N ALA A 111 -3.90 1.33 -13.05
CA ALA A 111 -3.96 0.93 -11.65
C ALA A 111 -5.37 0.44 -11.28
N TYR A 112 -5.42 -0.57 -10.42
CA TYR A 112 -6.64 -1.13 -9.85
C TYR A 112 -6.61 -1.05 -8.33
N VAL A 113 -7.65 -0.48 -7.75
CA VAL A 113 -7.80 -0.25 -6.32
C VAL A 113 -8.77 -1.27 -5.74
N PHE A 114 -8.23 -2.23 -5.00
CA PHE A 114 -9.00 -3.10 -4.13
C PHE A 114 -9.29 -2.32 -2.83
N ARG A 115 -10.55 -2.21 -2.42
CA ARG A 115 -10.95 -1.34 -1.30
C ARG A 115 -11.98 -1.97 -0.39
N ASN A 116 -11.94 -1.66 0.90
CA ASN A 116 -12.98 -2.09 1.85
C ASN A 116 -14.15 -1.11 1.98
N TYR A 117 -14.36 -0.22 1.01
CA TYR A 117 -15.43 0.77 1.06
C TYR A 117 -16.11 0.94 -0.28
N ARG A 118 -17.31 1.52 -0.21
CA ARG A 118 -18.04 2.00 -1.38
C ARG A 118 -17.93 3.52 -1.43
N LEU A 119 -17.81 4.04 -2.64
CA LEU A 119 -17.97 5.46 -2.89
C LEU A 119 -19.45 5.83 -2.88
N MET A 120 -19.75 7.08 -2.54
CA MET A 120 -21.11 7.60 -2.55
C MET A 120 -21.70 7.55 -3.97
N PRO A 121 -23.03 7.35 -4.12
CA PRO A 121 -23.68 7.46 -5.41
C PRO A 121 -23.34 8.78 -6.11
N GLY A 122 -22.97 8.71 -7.39
CA GLY A 122 -22.54 9.88 -8.17
C GLY A 122 -21.04 10.20 -8.08
N VAL A 123 -20.32 9.69 -7.07
CA VAL A 123 -18.87 9.83 -6.99
C VAL A 123 -18.20 8.67 -7.73
N ARG A 124 -17.23 9.00 -8.59
CA ARG A 124 -16.43 8.01 -9.32
C ARG A 124 -14.95 8.30 -9.13
N SER A 125 -14.20 7.26 -8.79
CA SER A 125 -12.75 7.32 -8.79
C SER A 125 -12.21 7.36 -10.22
N HIS A 126 -11.13 8.12 -10.45
CA HIS A 126 -10.36 8.03 -11.69
C HIS A 126 -9.63 6.70 -11.86
N TYR A 127 -9.42 5.95 -10.77
CA TYR A 127 -8.82 4.63 -10.80
C TYR A 127 -9.89 3.54 -10.89
N LEU A 128 -9.59 2.48 -11.64
CA LEU A 128 -10.41 1.29 -11.65
C LEU A 128 -10.36 0.64 -10.25
N GLY A 129 -11.42 -0.03 -9.83
CA GLY A 129 -11.43 -0.67 -8.52
C GLY A 129 -12.83 -0.98 -8.02
N ASP A 130 -12.92 -1.93 -7.10
CA ASP A 130 -14.16 -2.28 -6.40
C ASP A 130 -13.88 -2.84 -5.00
N CYS A 131 -14.96 -3.21 -4.29
CA CYS A 131 -14.92 -3.70 -2.92
C CYS A 131 -15.42 -5.14 -2.73
N GLN A 132 -15.71 -5.86 -3.81
CA GLN A 132 -16.30 -7.21 -3.77
C GLN A 132 -15.24 -8.31 -3.87
N HIS A 133 -13.97 -7.98 -3.63
CA HIS A 133 -12.87 -8.94 -3.65
C HIS A 133 -12.59 -9.50 -2.26
N LYS A 134 -12.06 -10.72 -2.23
CA LYS A 134 -11.54 -11.33 -1.03
C LYS A 134 -10.21 -10.70 -0.64
N MET A 135 -9.90 -10.68 0.64
CA MET A 135 -8.67 -10.06 1.16
C MET A 135 -7.42 -10.71 0.54
N TRP A 136 -7.38 -12.03 0.42
CA TRP A 136 -6.27 -12.75 -0.21
C TRP A 136 -6.08 -12.41 -1.69
N GLN A 137 -7.18 -12.15 -2.43
CA GLN A 137 -7.11 -11.79 -3.85
C GLN A 137 -6.46 -10.42 -4.04
N ALA A 138 -6.82 -9.45 -3.19
CA ALA A 138 -6.26 -8.11 -3.24
C ALA A 138 -4.74 -8.11 -3.00
N ILE A 139 -4.28 -8.89 -2.02
CA ILE A 139 -2.85 -9.02 -1.74
C ILE A 139 -2.13 -9.81 -2.83
N ARG A 140 -2.69 -10.93 -3.29
CA ARG A 140 -2.11 -11.74 -4.36
C ARG A 140 -1.92 -10.95 -5.65
N ALA A 141 -2.89 -10.09 -5.99
CA ALA A 141 -2.82 -9.19 -7.13
C ALA A 141 -1.79 -8.08 -6.92
N SER A 142 -1.79 -7.44 -5.75
CA SER A 142 -0.91 -6.30 -5.42
C SER A 142 0.56 -6.69 -5.33
N SER A 143 0.88 -7.92 -4.93
CA SER A 143 2.25 -8.41 -4.71
C SER A 143 2.80 -9.29 -5.85
N ALA A 144 2.14 -9.33 -7.00
CA ALA A 144 2.52 -10.18 -8.14
C ALA A 144 3.73 -9.61 -8.91
N ALA A 145 4.89 -9.49 -8.26
CA ALA A 145 6.05 -8.78 -8.80
C ALA A 145 6.64 -9.51 -10.02
N PRO A 146 6.83 -8.83 -11.18
CA PRO A 146 7.33 -9.47 -12.39
C PRO A 146 8.73 -10.06 -12.18
N GLY A 147 8.92 -11.30 -12.66
CA GLY A 147 10.14 -12.08 -12.44
C GLY A 147 10.27 -12.70 -11.04
N TYR A 148 9.30 -12.45 -10.14
CA TYR A 148 9.20 -13.11 -8.84
C TYR A 148 7.97 -14.03 -8.83
N PHE A 149 6.78 -13.48 -9.05
CA PHE A 149 5.51 -14.20 -9.04
C PHE A 149 4.82 -14.14 -10.41
N GLN A 150 3.97 -15.12 -10.68
CA GLN A 150 3.13 -15.11 -11.88
C GLN A 150 2.04 -14.04 -11.74
N GLU A 151 1.65 -13.48 -12.87
CA GLU A 151 0.47 -12.61 -12.97
C GLU A 151 -0.77 -13.32 -12.39
N PHE A 152 -1.66 -12.54 -11.81
CA PHE A 152 -2.87 -13.04 -11.17
C PHE A 152 -4.10 -12.75 -12.01
N VAL A 153 -4.78 -13.81 -12.46
CA VAL A 153 -6.03 -13.69 -13.22
C VAL A 153 -7.19 -13.51 -12.24
N LEU A 154 -7.91 -12.40 -12.37
CA LEU A 154 -9.10 -12.12 -11.57
C LEU A 154 -10.25 -11.68 -12.47
N GLY A 155 -11.19 -12.60 -12.71
CA GLY A 155 -12.25 -12.40 -13.68
C GLY A 155 -11.69 -12.23 -15.09
N LYS A 156 -11.85 -11.03 -15.66
CA LYS A 156 -11.32 -10.68 -16.99
C LYS A 156 -9.98 -9.93 -16.94
N ASP A 157 -9.50 -9.61 -15.75
CA ASP A 157 -8.33 -8.76 -15.56
C ASP A 157 -7.10 -9.61 -15.20
N LEU A 158 -5.99 -9.28 -15.83
CA LEU A 158 -4.69 -9.82 -15.51
C LEU A 158 -3.95 -8.79 -14.67
N HIS A 159 -3.70 -9.14 -13.42
CA HIS A 159 -3.07 -8.27 -12.43
C HIS A 159 -1.60 -8.61 -12.26
N GLN A 160 -0.80 -7.56 -12.16
CA GLN A 160 0.59 -7.60 -11.75
C GLN A 160 0.81 -6.62 -10.59
N ASP A 161 1.97 -6.70 -9.94
CA ASP A 161 2.31 -5.84 -8.79
C ASP A 161 2.01 -4.37 -9.04
N GLY A 162 1.45 -3.70 -8.03
CA GLY A 162 1.14 -2.28 -8.10
C GLY A 162 2.37 -1.42 -8.33
N GLY A 163 3.54 -1.86 -7.84
CA GLY A 163 4.83 -1.22 -8.01
C GLY A 163 5.32 -1.17 -9.46
N LEU A 164 4.65 -1.87 -10.40
CA LEU A 164 4.88 -1.72 -11.83
C LEU A 164 4.53 -0.31 -12.33
N LEU A 165 3.49 0.31 -11.75
CA LEU A 165 2.97 1.62 -12.16
C LEU A 165 2.96 2.63 -11.02
N ILE A 166 2.67 2.18 -9.80
CA ILE A 166 2.48 3.01 -8.60
C ILE A 166 3.29 2.40 -7.47
N ASN A 167 4.59 2.73 -7.40
CA ASN A 167 5.45 2.32 -6.30
C ASN A 167 5.31 3.25 -5.06
N ASN A 168 4.82 4.47 -5.26
CA ASN A 168 4.41 5.39 -4.19
C ASN A 168 2.90 5.70 -4.33
N PRO A 169 2.01 5.02 -3.58
CA PRO A 169 0.57 5.20 -3.72
C PRO A 169 0.03 6.49 -3.11
N THR A 170 0.87 7.41 -2.61
CA THR A 170 0.40 8.58 -1.85
C THR A 170 -0.56 9.47 -2.65
N ALA A 171 -0.27 9.74 -3.93
CA ALA A 171 -1.16 10.55 -4.77
C ALA A 171 -2.50 9.85 -5.05
N LEU A 172 -2.48 8.54 -5.31
CA LEU A 172 -3.68 7.72 -5.45
C LEU A 172 -4.48 7.69 -4.15
N ALA A 173 -3.80 7.57 -3.02
CA ALA A 173 -4.40 7.55 -1.70
C ALA A 173 -5.13 8.87 -1.39
N ILE A 174 -4.49 10.01 -1.67
CA ILE A 174 -5.11 11.34 -1.53
C ILE A 174 -6.33 11.46 -2.43
N HIS A 175 -6.25 10.98 -3.67
CA HIS A 175 -7.38 10.98 -4.59
C HIS A 175 -8.56 10.16 -4.04
N GLU A 176 -8.32 8.94 -3.52
CA GLU A 176 -9.38 8.14 -2.90
C GLU A 176 -9.96 8.83 -1.65
N CYS A 177 -9.12 9.46 -0.82
CA CYS A 177 -9.58 10.29 0.31
C CYS A 177 -10.49 11.43 -0.16
N LYS A 178 -10.19 12.08 -1.29
CA LYS A 178 -11.06 13.13 -1.86
C LYS A 178 -12.35 12.58 -2.45
N CYS A 179 -12.36 11.33 -2.91
CA CYS A 179 -13.60 10.66 -3.30
C CYS A 179 -14.47 10.30 -2.07
N LEU A 180 -13.84 9.86 -0.98
CA LEU A 180 -14.52 9.51 0.28
C LEU A 180 -15.02 10.75 1.03
N TRP A 181 -14.18 11.77 1.10
CA TRP A 181 -14.40 12.99 1.88
C TRP A 181 -14.03 14.25 1.07
N PRO A 182 -14.84 14.64 0.07
CA PRO A 182 -14.50 15.74 -0.85
C PRO A 182 -14.21 17.07 -0.16
N ASN A 183 -14.96 17.37 0.89
CA ASN A 183 -14.93 18.64 1.62
C ASN A 183 -14.07 18.60 2.89
N THR A 184 -13.36 17.50 3.13
CA THR A 184 -12.53 17.36 4.33
C THR A 184 -11.07 17.68 3.98
N PRO A 185 -10.43 18.62 4.68
CA PRO A 185 -9.00 18.87 4.51
C PRO A 185 -8.20 17.66 5.03
N LEU A 186 -7.05 17.41 4.41
CA LEU A 186 -6.11 16.40 4.92
C LEU A 186 -5.42 16.97 6.15
N GLN A 187 -5.51 16.28 7.29
CA GLN A 187 -4.80 16.65 8.50
C GLN A 187 -3.35 16.15 8.47
N CYS A 188 -3.16 14.89 8.10
CA CYS A 188 -1.86 14.24 8.09
C CYS A 188 -1.81 13.19 6.98
N VAL A 189 -0.71 13.17 6.24
CA VAL A 189 -0.38 12.17 5.23
C VAL A 189 0.99 11.62 5.60
N LEU A 190 1.02 10.39 6.11
CA LEU A 190 2.26 9.67 6.40
C LEU A 190 2.57 8.72 5.24
N SER A 191 3.72 8.93 4.59
CA SER A 191 4.18 8.10 3.49
C SER A 191 5.46 7.37 3.90
N LEU A 192 5.40 6.04 3.89
CA LEU A 192 6.52 5.18 4.30
C LEU A 192 7.11 4.50 3.06
N GLY A 193 8.41 4.66 2.86
CA GLY A 193 9.19 3.97 1.83
C GLY A 193 9.97 2.80 2.41
N THR A 194 10.31 1.83 1.56
CA THR A 194 11.08 0.64 1.92
C THR A 194 12.60 0.86 1.85
N GLY A 195 13.03 2.11 1.82
CA GLY A 195 14.42 2.51 1.66
C GLY A 195 14.77 2.85 0.22
N ARG A 196 15.78 3.70 0.06
CA ARG A 196 16.37 4.09 -1.23
C ARG A 196 17.87 3.84 -1.21
N HIS A 197 18.41 3.31 -2.30
CA HIS A 197 19.84 3.13 -2.49
C HIS A 197 20.26 3.87 -3.76
N GLU A 198 21.17 4.83 -3.65
CA GLU A 198 21.76 5.48 -4.82
C GLU A 198 23.02 4.71 -5.21
N THR A 199 22.97 4.10 -6.40
CA THR A 199 24.21 3.59 -7.00
C THR A 199 24.99 4.78 -7.55
N ALA A 200 26.15 5.08 -6.97
CA ALA A 200 27.10 6.00 -7.59
C ALA A 200 27.37 5.50 -9.02
N GLY A 201 27.03 6.32 -10.03
CA GLY A 201 27.04 5.93 -11.43
C GLY A 201 28.36 5.27 -11.84
N LYS A 202 28.36 3.95 -11.98
CA LYS A 202 29.47 3.22 -12.60
C LYS A 202 29.18 3.18 -14.10
N ASN A 203 29.97 3.92 -14.87
CA ASN A 203 29.98 3.88 -16.34
C ASN A 203 30.55 2.54 -16.86
N ASN A 204 29.98 1.41 -16.45
CA ASN A 204 30.38 0.11 -16.95
C ASN A 204 29.57 -0.23 -18.21
N THR A 205 30.27 -0.28 -19.35
CA THR A 205 29.77 -0.75 -20.65
C THR A 205 29.64 -2.28 -20.66
N THR A 206 28.74 -2.82 -19.83
CA THR A 206 28.41 -4.26 -19.81
C THR A 206 26.92 -4.46 -20.04
N TYR A 207 26.57 -5.53 -20.75
CA TYR A 207 25.18 -5.89 -21.04
C TYR A 207 24.36 -6.09 -19.75
N THR A 208 23.27 -5.34 -19.59
CA THR A 208 22.31 -5.53 -18.49
C THR A 208 21.30 -6.63 -18.83
N SER A 209 20.94 -7.46 -17.84
CA SER A 209 19.94 -8.53 -18.04
C SER A 209 18.55 -7.95 -18.35
N LEU A 210 17.67 -8.74 -18.98
CA LEU A 210 16.26 -8.34 -19.21
C LEU A 210 15.55 -7.99 -17.91
N LYS A 211 15.82 -8.71 -16.82
CA LYS A 211 15.32 -8.42 -15.48
C LYS A 211 15.82 -7.05 -15.01
N THR A 212 17.11 -6.76 -15.17
CA THR A 212 17.72 -5.47 -14.80
C THR A 212 17.12 -4.33 -15.61
N LYS A 213 16.94 -4.50 -16.93
CA LYS A 213 16.30 -3.50 -17.79
C LYS A 213 14.85 -3.25 -17.37
N LEU A 214 14.09 -4.30 -17.11
CA LEU A 214 12.72 -4.18 -16.63
C LEU A 214 12.68 -3.45 -15.28
N SER A 215 13.52 -3.84 -14.30
CA SER A 215 13.63 -3.16 -13.01
C SER A 215 14.00 -1.68 -13.15
N HIS A 216 14.92 -1.32 -14.04
CA HIS A 216 15.23 0.09 -14.29
C HIS A 216 14.07 0.85 -14.93
N VAL A 217 13.40 0.28 -15.94
CA VAL A 217 12.23 0.91 -16.57
C VAL A 217 11.12 1.12 -15.55
N ILE A 218 10.85 0.11 -14.71
CA ILE A 218 9.87 0.19 -13.63
C ILE A 218 10.29 1.28 -12.65
N SER A 219 11.51 1.21 -12.10
CA SER A 219 12.01 2.18 -11.11
C SER A 219 12.01 3.61 -11.63
N SER A 220 12.31 3.84 -12.92
CA SER A 220 12.27 5.16 -13.55
C SER A 220 10.85 5.62 -13.86
N ALA A 221 9.92 4.73 -14.21
CA ALA A 221 8.52 5.06 -14.47
C ALA A 221 7.70 5.23 -13.18
N THR A 222 8.17 4.65 -12.07
CA THR A 222 7.50 4.69 -10.77
C THR A 222 8.34 5.42 -9.73
N ASP A 223 9.05 6.48 -10.14
CA ASP A 223 9.94 7.21 -9.24
C ASP A 223 9.16 7.71 -8.03
N THR A 224 9.50 7.16 -6.87
CA THR A 224 8.81 7.45 -5.61
C THR A 224 9.09 8.88 -5.15
N GLU A 225 10.20 9.47 -5.60
CA GLU A 225 10.66 10.78 -5.19
C GLU A 225 10.00 11.89 -6.00
N GLU A 226 9.63 11.68 -7.27
CA GLU A 226 8.83 12.66 -8.03
C GLU A 226 7.47 12.92 -7.38
N VAL A 227 6.77 11.85 -6.98
CA VAL A 227 5.51 11.96 -6.22
C VAL A 227 5.75 12.68 -4.89
N HIS A 228 6.87 12.40 -4.21
CA HIS A 228 7.22 13.09 -2.97
C HIS A 228 7.43 14.59 -3.21
N THR A 229 8.22 15.00 -4.20
CA THR A 229 8.50 16.39 -4.54
C THR A 229 7.21 17.14 -4.92
N MET A 230 6.34 16.54 -5.73
CA MET A 230 5.06 17.17 -6.09
C MET A 230 4.16 17.36 -4.87
N LEU A 231 4.03 16.35 -4.00
CA LEU A 231 3.15 16.45 -2.84
C LEU A 231 3.71 17.40 -1.77
N ASP A 232 5.02 17.44 -1.58
CA ASP A 232 5.68 18.38 -0.66
C ASP A 232 5.48 19.84 -1.09
N ALA A 233 5.48 20.11 -2.40
CA ALA A 233 5.24 21.44 -2.94
C ALA A 233 3.76 21.86 -2.93
N LEU A 234 2.83 20.91 -3.10
CA LEU A 234 1.41 21.21 -3.29
C LEU A 234 0.58 21.13 -1.99
N LEU A 235 1.00 20.32 -1.02
CA LEU A 235 0.27 20.19 0.24
C LEU A 235 0.66 21.29 1.22
N PRO A 236 -0.26 21.70 2.13
CA PRO A 236 0.08 22.67 3.15
C PRO A 236 1.22 22.18 4.06
N PRO A 237 1.98 23.11 4.67
CA PRO A 237 2.99 22.77 5.66
C PRO A 237 2.41 21.89 6.77
N ASP A 238 3.26 21.04 7.36
CA ASP A 238 2.90 20.10 8.44
C ASP A 238 1.79 19.09 8.10
N THR A 239 1.39 18.97 6.83
CA THR A 239 0.39 17.98 6.39
C THR A 239 1.03 16.69 5.89
N TYR A 240 2.19 16.76 5.25
CA TYR A 240 2.81 15.61 4.59
C TYR A 240 4.15 15.23 5.21
N PHE A 241 4.30 13.95 5.55
CA PHE A 241 5.50 13.40 6.15
C PHE A 241 5.96 12.16 5.39
N ARG A 242 7.07 12.27 4.65
CA ARG A 242 7.73 11.14 3.99
C ARG A 242 8.87 10.58 4.85
N PHE A 243 8.88 9.27 5.09
CA PHE A 243 10.00 8.56 5.70
C PHE A 243 10.49 7.50 4.71
N ASN A 244 11.69 7.70 4.16
CA ASN A 244 12.30 6.79 3.20
C ASN A 244 13.82 6.75 3.47
N PRO A 245 14.32 5.78 4.25
CA PRO A 245 15.71 5.78 4.69
C PRO A 245 16.67 5.60 3.50
N TYR A 246 17.82 6.27 3.55
CA TYR A 246 18.92 5.96 2.64
C TYR A 246 19.64 4.70 3.13
N MET A 247 19.73 3.70 2.26
CA MET A 247 20.32 2.40 2.57
C MET A 247 21.78 2.35 2.13
N SER A 248 22.66 1.93 3.04
CA SER A 248 24.09 1.78 2.73
C SER A 248 24.39 0.62 1.78
N GLU A 249 23.52 -0.39 1.71
CA GLU A 249 23.63 -1.53 0.81
C GLU A 249 22.39 -1.67 -0.09
N ASP A 250 22.61 -2.20 -1.30
CA ASP A 250 21.52 -2.63 -2.19
C ASP A 250 21.02 -4.00 -1.75
N ILE A 251 19.82 -4.04 -1.16
CA ILE A 251 19.19 -5.27 -0.66
C ILE A 251 18.10 -5.71 -1.65
N PRO A 252 18.19 -6.93 -2.21
CA PRO A 252 17.22 -7.40 -3.19
C PRO A 252 15.86 -7.68 -2.55
N LEU A 253 14.79 -7.54 -3.35
CA LEU A 253 13.39 -7.69 -2.91
C LEU A 253 13.06 -9.03 -2.23
N ASN A 254 13.71 -10.12 -2.65
CA ASN A 254 13.52 -11.47 -2.12
C ASN A 254 14.44 -11.84 -0.95
N GLU A 255 15.11 -10.87 -0.35
CA GLU A 255 15.95 -11.13 0.82
C GLU A 255 15.09 -11.58 2.02
N SER A 256 15.40 -12.76 2.55
CA SER A 256 14.68 -13.36 3.68
C SER A 256 15.61 -13.81 4.81
N ARG A 257 16.92 -13.61 4.68
CA ARG A 257 17.89 -13.98 5.72
C ARG A 257 17.76 -13.05 6.92
N SER A 258 17.65 -13.63 8.11
CA SER A 258 17.50 -12.91 9.36
C SER A 258 18.57 -11.83 9.58
N GLU A 259 19.82 -12.10 9.20
CA GLU A 259 20.92 -11.14 9.29
C GLU A 259 20.64 -9.86 8.49
N LYS A 260 20.22 -10.00 7.22
CA LYS A 260 19.91 -8.85 6.36
C LYS A 260 18.63 -8.13 6.79
N LEU A 261 17.62 -8.86 7.25
CA LEU A 261 16.41 -8.25 7.81
C LEU A 261 16.71 -7.46 9.09
N ASN A 262 17.63 -7.95 9.94
CA ASN A 262 18.09 -7.21 11.12
C ASN A 262 18.90 -5.98 10.73
N PHE A 263 19.73 -6.08 9.69
CA PHE A 263 20.41 -4.91 9.13
C PHE A 263 19.42 -3.84 8.64
N LEU A 264 18.36 -4.23 7.91
CA LEU A 264 17.30 -3.29 7.49
C LEU A 264 16.64 -2.60 8.69
N LYS A 265 16.37 -3.35 9.76
CA LYS A 265 15.81 -2.82 11.00
C LYS A 265 16.73 -1.77 11.64
N VAL A 266 18.02 -2.09 11.78
CA VAL A 266 19.02 -1.18 12.39
C VAL A 266 19.19 0.09 11.56
N GLU A 267 19.23 -0.01 10.22
CA GLU A 267 19.28 1.17 9.35
C GLU A 267 18.03 2.05 9.49
N GLY A 268 16.85 1.42 9.61
CA GLY A 268 15.59 2.11 9.89
C GLY A 268 15.59 2.84 11.22
N GLU A 269 16.03 2.19 12.29
CA GLU A 269 16.15 2.76 13.64
C GLU A 269 17.10 3.98 13.64
N ARG A 270 18.29 3.83 13.05
CA ARG A 270 19.27 4.91 12.91
C ARG A 270 18.73 6.10 12.10
N TYR A 271 17.96 5.82 11.05
CA TYR A 271 17.30 6.87 10.28
C TYR A 271 16.27 7.63 11.12
N LEU A 272 15.46 6.92 11.92
CA LEU A 272 14.46 7.53 12.79
C LEU A 272 15.11 8.36 13.91
N GLU A 273 16.22 7.91 14.50
CA GLU A 273 16.99 8.67 15.48
C GLU A 273 17.46 10.02 14.90
N ARG A 274 17.99 10.01 13.67
CA ARG A 274 18.41 11.24 12.98
C ARG A 274 17.25 12.16 12.61
N ASN A 275 16.05 11.60 12.48
CA ASN A 275 14.83 12.32 12.07
C ASN A 275 13.83 12.45 13.23
N GLU A 276 14.29 12.38 14.48
CA GLU A 276 13.42 12.33 15.66
C GLU A 276 12.47 13.53 15.73
N ALA A 277 12.94 14.73 15.39
CA ALA A 277 12.11 15.94 15.35
C ALA A 277 10.95 15.81 14.36
N LYS A 278 11.20 15.26 13.16
CA LYS A 278 10.18 15.00 12.13
C LYS A 278 9.18 13.95 12.61
N LEU A 279 9.67 12.88 13.24
CA LEU A 279 8.84 11.81 13.80
C LEU A 279 7.93 12.35 14.92
N ARG A 280 8.48 13.17 15.83
CA ARG A 280 7.72 13.83 16.91
C ARG A 280 6.65 14.75 16.36
N LYS A 281 6.97 15.53 15.33
CA LYS A 281 6.00 16.41 14.67
C LYS A 281 4.89 15.61 14.01
N ALA A 282 5.22 14.57 13.23
CA ALA A 282 4.24 13.69 12.60
C ALA A 282 3.31 13.02 13.64
N ALA A 283 3.88 12.48 14.72
CA ALA A 283 3.11 11.88 15.80
C ALA A 283 2.20 12.89 16.51
N SER A 284 2.66 14.13 16.69
CA SER A 284 1.86 15.21 17.28
C SER A 284 0.66 15.56 16.39
N VAL A 285 0.88 15.80 15.09
CA VAL A 285 -0.20 16.13 14.14
C VAL A 285 -1.19 14.97 14.01
N LEU A 286 -0.71 13.73 13.95
CA LEU A 286 -1.55 12.54 13.85
C LEU A 286 -2.41 12.31 15.10
N SER A 287 -1.92 12.70 16.29
CA SER A 287 -2.65 12.54 17.55
C SER A 287 -3.60 13.70 17.87
N GLN A 288 -3.64 14.75 17.03
CA GLN A 288 -4.55 15.87 17.25
C GLN A 288 -5.99 15.40 17.07
N GLU A 289 -6.75 15.52 18.15
CA GLU A 289 -8.19 15.25 18.10
C GLU A 289 -8.95 16.47 17.56
N LYS A 290 -10.06 16.19 16.89
CA LYS A 290 -10.99 17.24 16.45
C LYS A 290 -11.46 18.07 17.65
N GLY A 291 -11.37 19.38 17.54
CA GLY A 291 -11.88 20.30 18.55
C GLY A 291 -13.40 20.19 18.70
N ALA A 292 -13.94 20.58 19.86
CA ALA A 292 -15.37 20.49 20.15
C ALA A 292 -16.25 21.21 19.09
N ILE A 293 -15.80 22.38 18.63
CA ILE A 293 -16.48 23.16 17.59
C ILE A 293 -16.50 22.40 16.26
N GLN A 294 -15.39 21.77 15.88
CA GLN A 294 -15.30 20.97 14.66
C GLN A 294 -16.21 19.75 14.74
N ARG A 295 -16.24 19.05 15.88
CA ARG A 295 -17.16 17.92 16.10
C ARG A 295 -18.62 18.34 15.98
N LEU A 296 -18.99 19.49 16.55
CA LEU A 296 -20.34 20.04 16.44
C LEU A 296 -20.71 20.43 15.00
N ALA A 297 -19.78 21.09 14.28
CA ALA A 297 -20.00 21.48 12.89
C ALA A 297 -20.16 20.26 11.96
N GLU A 298 -19.33 19.24 12.13
CA GLU A 298 -19.44 17.98 11.38
C GLU A 298 -20.73 17.22 11.73
N TRP A 299 -21.12 17.19 13.01
CA TRP A 299 -22.38 16.59 13.44
C TRP A 299 -23.60 17.31 12.83
N ALA A 300 -23.58 18.64 12.84
CA ALA A 300 -24.65 19.45 12.24
C ALA A 300 -24.74 19.19 10.73
N LYS A 301 -23.60 19.16 10.04
CA LYS A 301 -23.54 18.84 8.60
C LYS A 301 -24.06 17.43 8.30
N LEU A 302 -23.63 16.43 9.07
CA LEU A 302 -24.12 15.06 8.92
C LEU A 302 -25.64 14.99 9.11
N LYS A 303 -26.18 15.72 10.09
CA LYS A 303 -27.63 15.81 10.32
C LYS A 303 -28.33 16.44 9.12
N THR A 304 -27.82 17.55 8.58
CA THR A 304 -28.36 18.17 7.37
C THR A 304 -28.35 17.19 6.19
N ASP A 305 -27.23 16.54 5.91
CA ASP A 305 -27.10 15.59 4.80
C ASP A 305 -28.07 14.40 4.93
N MET A 306 -28.31 13.91 6.16
CA MET A 306 -29.27 12.84 6.43
C MET A 306 -30.74 13.26 6.23
N TYR A 307 -31.10 14.50 6.59
CA TYR A 307 -32.50 14.96 6.57
C TYR A 307 -32.88 15.68 5.27
N GLU A 308 -31.96 16.35 4.59
CA GLU A 308 -32.19 16.99 3.29
C GLU A 308 -32.00 16.03 2.11
N GLY A 309 -31.30 14.90 2.31
CA GLY A 309 -31.12 13.85 1.30
C GLY A 309 -32.31 12.89 1.12
N LEU A 310 -33.32 12.95 1.99
CA LEU A 310 -34.61 12.29 1.80
C LEU A 310 -35.55 13.29 1.12
N PRO A 311 -36.06 13.02 -0.10
CA PRO A 311 -36.99 13.92 -0.76
C PRO A 311 -38.33 13.90 0.00
N PHE A 312 -38.44 14.79 0.99
CA PHE A 312 -39.67 15.06 1.71
C PHE A 312 -40.51 16.09 0.95
N ILE A 313 -40.70 15.88 -0.35
CA ILE A 313 -41.77 16.46 -1.19
C ILE A 313 -42.04 15.41 -2.29
N SER A 314 -42.82 14.37 -1.97
CA SER A 314 -43.75 13.83 -2.96
C SER A 314 -44.95 14.76 -2.94
N LYS A 315 -44.96 15.78 -3.80
CA LYS A 315 -46.18 16.52 -4.07
C LYS A 315 -47.00 15.71 -5.07
N LEU A 316 -48.28 15.56 -4.70
CA LEU A 316 -49.41 14.97 -5.41
C LEU A 316 -49.34 15.08 -6.94
#